data_AF-A0A7Z9R3L2-F1
#
_entry.id   AF-A0A7Z9R3L2-F1
#
_cell.length_a   1.000
_cell.length_b   1.000
_cell.length_c   1.000
_cell.angle_alpha   90.00
_cell.angle_beta   90.00
_cell.angle_gamma   90.00
#
_symmetry.space_group_name_H-M   'P 1'
#
loop_
_entity.id
_entity.type
_entity.pdbx_description
1 polymer ?
#
loop_
_entity_poly.entity_id
_entity_poly.type
_entity_poly.pdbx_seq_one_letter_code
_entity_poly.pdbx_strand_id
1 'polypeptide(L)'
;MELWFRYMHRFGLVGVKYIDDIICHFRWHKESKTVAESDDFRKDDNAILFTMLNQSGAPEVVLDHFRHPRTEAYQRNWDFEKVDKSLLIAYVANDLAMKHYSSHDYEKATECVKWAMKYGHPRNQAFLSKYLKLNLLNPKLMDWLRDLKNRSSTESIKAE
;
A
#
# COMPACT_ATOMS: atom_id res chain seq x y z
N MET A 1 2.97 -13.15 -10.41
CA MET A 1 4.10 -13.50 -9.51
C MET A 1 4.10 -14.98 -9.10
N GLU A 2 2.96 -15.59 -8.80
CA GLU A 2 2.88 -17.00 -8.37
C GLU A 2 3.43 -18.00 -9.41
N LEU A 3 3.16 -17.80 -10.71
CA LEU A 3 3.74 -18.65 -11.77
C LEU A 3 5.27 -18.60 -11.79
N TRP A 4 5.85 -17.42 -11.56
CA TRP A 4 7.30 -17.23 -11.48
C TRP A 4 7.91 -17.92 -10.26
N PHE A 5 7.24 -17.82 -9.11
CA PHE A 5 7.66 -18.55 -7.91
C PHE A 5 7.55 -20.07 -8.07
N ARG A 6 6.45 -20.56 -8.68
CA ARG A 6 6.27 -21.99 -8.97
C ARG A 6 7.31 -22.51 -9.97
N TYR A 7 7.67 -21.70 -10.97
CA TYR A 7 8.71 -22.02 -11.94
C TYR A 7 10.09 -22.08 -11.28
N MET A 8 10.48 -21.04 -10.53
CA MET A 8 11.74 -20.99 -9.77
C MET A 8 11.86 -22.13 -8.76
N HIS A 9 10.76 -22.47 -8.09
CA HIS A 9 10.70 -23.57 -7.13
C HIS A 9 10.82 -24.95 -7.81
N ARG A 10 10.23 -25.13 -9.00
CA ARG A 10 10.22 -26.42 -9.70
C ARG A 10 11.51 -26.71 -10.48
N PHE A 11 12.17 -25.69 -11.03
CA PHE A 11 13.32 -25.88 -11.92
C PHE A 11 14.64 -25.36 -11.32
N GLY A 12 14.60 -24.70 -10.16
CA GLY A 12 15.76 -24.09 -9.52
C GLY A 12 16.37 -22.97 -10.36
N LEU A 13 17.45 -22.36 -9.86
CA LEU A 13 18.20 -21.32 -10.60
C LEU A 13 19.03 -21.90 -11.77
N VAL A 14 19.19 -23.22 -11.83
CA VAL A 14 20.03 -23.92 -12.81
C VAL A 14 19.48 -23.82 -14.24
N GLY A 15 18.17 -23.61 -14.40
CA GLY A 15 17.52 -23.41 -15.71
C GLY A 15 17.42 -21.94 -16.16
N VAL A 16 17.75 -20.97 -15.30
CA VAL A 16 17.62 -19.54 -15.62
C VAL A 16 18.86 -19.09 -16.39
N LYS A 17 18.78 -19.17 -17.72
CA LYS A 17 19.81 -18.59 -18.60
C LYS A 17 19.54 -17.10 -18.76
N TYR A 18 20.55 -16.27 -18.52
CA TYR A 18 20.55 -14.90 -19.00
C TYR A 18 20.56 -14.96 -20.53
N ILE A 19 19.47 -14.51 -21.13
CA ILE A 19 19.38 -14.30 -22.58
C ILE A 19 19.42 -12.79 -22.74
N ASP A 20 20.46 -12.29 -23.40
CA ASP A 20 20.79 -10.86 -23.40
C ASP A 20 19.78 -9.97 -24.13
N ASP A 21 18.69 -10.48 -24.74
CA ASP A 21 17.88 -9.59 -25.59
C ASP A 21 16.41 -9.94 -25.87
N ILE A 22 15.72 -10.77 -25.05
CA ILE A 22 14.33 -11.18 -25.42
C ILE A 22 13.25 -10.95 -24.32
N ILE A 23 13.59 -10.54 -23.09
CA ILE A 23 12.57 -10.34 -22.02
C ILE A 23 12.22 -8.86 -21.77
N CYS A 24 12.60 -7.94 -22.66
CA CYS A 24 12.22 -6.52 -22.54
C CYS A 24 11.00 -6.09 -23.36
N HIS A 25 10.25 -7.02 -23.99
CA HIS A 25 9.02 -6.68 -24.72
C HIS A 25 7.70 -7.01 -24.00
N PHE A 26 7.71 -7.16 -22.67
CA PHE A 26 6.45 -7.33 -21.92
C PHE A 26 5.83 -6.05 -21.36
N ARG A 27 6.37 -4.85 -21.64
CA ARG A 27 5.70 -3.61 -21.24
C ARG A 27 5.86 -2.48 -22.25
N TRP A 28 4.69 -1.96 -22.64
CA TRP A 28 4.38 -0.63 -23.22
C TRP A 28 3.94 -0.62 -24.68
N HIS A 29 2.69 -1.02 -24.92
CA HIS A 29 1.89 -0.42 -25.99
C HIS A 29 0.67 0.27 -25.38
N LYS A 30 0.42 1.53 -25.80
CA LYS A 30 -0.58 2.46 -25.26
C LYS A 30 -2.05 2.04 -25.51
N GLU A 31 -2.30 1.03 -26.34
CA GLU A 31 -3.66 0.59 -26.75
C GLU A 31 -4.02 -0.84 -26.31
N SER A 32 -3.18 -1.49 -25.49
CA SER A 32 -3.36 -2.91 -25.16
C SER A 32 -4.34 -3.15 -24.00
N LYS A 33 -5.04 -4.29 -24.03
CA LYS A 33 -5.91 -4.90 -22.98
C LYS A 33 -5.33 -4.84 -21.55
N THR A 34 -4.04 -4.54 -21.43
CA THR A 34 -3.23 -4.31 -20.24
C THR A 34 -3.77 -3.34 -19.19
N VAL A 35 -4.61 -2.34 -19.51
CA VAL A 35 -5.13 -1.41 -18.47
C VAL A 35 -6.24 -2.08 -17.65
N ALA A 36 -7.20 -2.73 -18.30
CA ALA A 36 -8.25 -3.49 -17.61
C ALA A 36 -7.66 -4.68 -16.84
N GLU A 37 -6.66 -5.36 -17.40
CA GLU A 37 -5.91 -6.40 -16.71
C GLU A 37 -5.13 -5.88 -15.48
N SER A 38 -4.67 -4.62 -15.50
CA SER A 38 -3.97 -4.01 -14.36
C SER A 38 -4.88 -3.73 -13.17
N ASP A 39 -6.13 -3.33 -13.43
CA ASP A 39 -7.10 -3.08 -12.37
C ASP A 39 -7.63 -4.40 -11.78
N ASP A 40 -7.85 -5.41 -12.62
CA ASP A 40 -8.21 -6.73 -12.13
C ASP A 40 -7.08 -7.38 -11.31
N PHE A 41 -5.84 -7.20 -11.73
CA PHE A 41 -4.69 -7.64 -10.95
C PHE A 41 -4.61 -6.95 -9.58
N ARG A 42 -4.91 -5.65 -9.50
CA ARG A 42 -4.98 -4.93 -8.22
C ARG A 42 -6.09 -5.45 -7.31
N LYS A 43 -7.25 -5.81 -7.87
CA LYS A 43 -8.35 -6.40 -7.08
C LYS A 43 -7.94 -7.74 -6.51
N ASP A 44 -7.21 -8.54 -7.26
CA ASP A 44 -6.74 -9.86 -6.82
C ASP A 44 -5.65 -9.72 -5.75
N ASP A 45 -4.72 -8.76 -5.91
CA ASP A 45 -3.71 -8.40 -4.90
C ASP A 45 -4.38 -7.94 -3.59
N ASN A 46 -5.39 -7.08 -3.68
CA ASN A 46 -6.18 -6.64 -2.53
C ASN A 46 -6.91 -7.81 -1.86
N ALA A 47 -7.45 -8.77 -2.63
CA ALA A 47 -8.10 -9.95 -2.07
C ALA A 47 -7.13 -10.86 -1.31
N ILE A 48 -5.92 -11.05 -1.84
CA ILE A 48 -4.86 -11.79 -1.16
C ILE A 48 -4.48 -11.09 0.15
N LEU A 49 -4.19 -9.77 0.08
CA LEU A 49 -3.82 -8.98 1.25
C LEU A 49 -4.93 -8.98 2.31
N PHE A 50 -6.19 -8.82 1.91
CA PHE A 50 -7.34 -8.89 2.81
C PHE A 50 -7.36 -10.22 3.57
N THR A 51 -7.26 -11.34 2.86
CA THR A 51 -7.33 -12.67 3.49
C THR A 51 -6.14 -12.90 4.43
N MET A 52 -4.93 -12.45 4.06
CA MET A 52 -3.75 -12.53 4.93
C MET A 52 -3.91 -11.67 6.19
N LEU A 53 -4.39 -10.43 6.05
CA LEU A 53 -4.60 -9.50 7.16
C LEU A 53 -5.69 -9.97 8.11
N ASN A 54 -6.79 -10.50 7.56
CA ASN A 54 -7.89 -11.06 8.34
C ASN A 54 -7.41 -12.23 9.21
N GLN A 55 -6.65 -13.17 8.63
CA GLN A 55 -6.06 -14.30 9.37
C GLN A 55 -4.95 -13.89 10.35
N SER A 56 -4.36 -12.72 10.14
CA SER A 56 -3.36 -12.14 11.05
C SER A 56 -4.00 -11.42 12.24
N GLY A 57 -5.32 -11.19 12.24
CA GLY A 57 -6.01 -10.41 13.27
C GLY A 57 -5.82 -8.90 13.10
N ALA A 58 -5.72 -8.42 11.86
CA ALA A 58 -5.65 -7.00 11.57
C ALA A 58 -6.93 -6.26 12.04
N PRO A 59 -6.82 -4.99 12.44
CA PRO A 59 -7.97 -4.19 12.86
C PRO A 59 -8.89 -3.87 11.68
N GLU A 60 -10.18 -3.65 11.97
CA GLU A 60 -11.20 -3.42 10.94
C GLU A 60 -10.88 -2.24 10.02
N VAL A 61 -10.29 -1.15 10.55
CA VAL A 61 -9.91 0.01 9.74
C VAL A 61 -8.86 -0.30 8.66
N VAL A 62 -8.01 -1.30 8.90
CA VAL A 62 -7.07 -1.79 7.90
C VAL A 62 -7.78 -2.72 6.90
N LEU A 63 -8.70 -3.57 7.38
CA LEU A 63 -9.44 -4.51 6.55
C LEU A 63 -10.43 -3.82 5.59
N ASP A 64 -11.10 -2.77 6.06
CA ASP A 64 -12.10 -2.00 5.31
C ASP A 64 -11.53 -1.46 4.00
N HIS A 65 -10.25 -1.06 3.99
CA HIS A 65 -9.58 -0.56 2.79
C HIS A 65 -9.49 -1.59 1.66
N PHE A 66 -9.38 -2.88 2.00
CA PHE A 66 -9.22 -3.96 1.02
C PHE A 66 -10.50 -4.73 0.77
N ARG A 67 -11.60 -4.39 1.48
CA ARG A 67 -12.89 -5.09 1.37
C ARG A 67 -13.49 -4.86 -0.02
N HIS A 68 -13.73 -5.93 -0.76
CA HIS A 68 -14.26 -5.90 -2.11
C HIS A 68 -14.98 -7.24 -2.40
N PRO A 69 -16.01 -7.31 -3.26
CA PRO A 69 -16.73 -8.58 -3.53
C PRO A 69 -15.83 -9.78 -3.91
N ARG A 70 -14.67 -9.53 -4.55
CA ARG A 70 -13.68 -10.58 -4.86
C ARG A 70 -12.95 -11.14 -3.64
N THR A 71 -12.87 -10.39 -2.54
CA THR A 71 -12.20 -10.86 -1.32
C THR A 71 -13.02 -11.95 -0.63
N GLU A 72 -14.35 -11.88 -0.71
CA GLU A 72 -15.25 -12.90 -0.15
C GLU A 72 -15.11 -14.25 -0.88
N ALA A 73 -14.85 -14.20 -2.19
CA ALA A 73 -14.61 -15.38 -3.02
C ALA A 73 -13.21 -15.99 -2.81
N TYR A 74 -12.23 -15.19 -2.36
CA TYR A 74 -10.85 -15.64 -2.16
C TYR A 74 -10.58 -16.06 -0.71
N GLN A 75 -10.91 -17.31 -0.38
CA GLN A 75 -10.69 -17.89 0.94
C GLN A 75 -9.57 -18.94 0.89
N ARG A 76 -8.34 -18.50 1.16
CA ARG A 76 -7.17 -19.38 1.27
C ARG A 76 -6.59 -19.29 2.67
N ASN A 77 -6.31 -20.43 3.30
CA ASN A 77 -5.54 -20.47 4.54
C ASN A 77 -4.07 -20.27 4.24
N TRP A 78 -3.51 -19.17 4.74
CA TRP A 78 -2.09 -18.86 4.61
C TRP A 78 -1.33 -19.43 5.79
N ASP A 79 -0.20 -20.04 5.48
CA ASP A 79 0.76 -20.46 6.49
C ASP A 79 1.64 -19.27 6.88
N PHE A 80 1.59 -18.91 8.16
CA PHE A 80 2.35 -17.80 8.74
C PHE A 80 3.58 -18.27 9.52
N GLU A 81 3.98 -19.55 9.46
CA GLU A 81 5.14 -20.07 10.20
C GLU A 81 6.41 -19.22 10.04
N LYS A 82 6.59 -18.60 8.86
CA LYS A 82 7.76 -17.78 8.53
C LYS A 82 7.48 -16.28 8.45
N VAL A 83 6.24 -15.85 8.71
CA VAL A 83 5.82 -14.45 8.52
C VAL A 83 5.41 -13.88 9.87
N ASP A 84 6.11 -12.82 10.29
CA ASP A 84 5.69 -12.05 11.45
C ASP A 84 4.40 -11.28 11.13
N LYS A 85 3.30 -11.74 11.71
CA LYS A 85 1.96 -11.17 11.56
C LYS A 85 1.89 -9.71 12.02
N SER A 86 2.56 -9.39 13.13
CA SER A 86 2.57 -8.03 13.68
C SER A 86 3.26 -7.08 12.70
N LEU A 87 4.38 -7.54 12.16
CA LEU A 87 5.16 -6.82 11.16
C LEU A 87 4.35 -6.55 9.89
N LEU A 88 3.64 -7.57 9.38
CA LEU A 88 2.77 -7.43 8.22
C LEU A 88 1.69 -6.37 8.44
N ILE A 89 0.96 -6.46 9.57
CA ILE A 89 -0.10 -5.51 9.91
C ILE A 89 0.47 -4.09 9.99
N ALA A 90 1.63 -3.93 10.63
CA ALA A 90 2.21 -2.62 10.84
C ALA A 90 2.74 -1.98 9.54
N TYR A 91 3.29 -2.78 8.61
CA TYR A 91 3.68 -2.29 7.29
C TYR A 91 2.49 -1.78 6.51
N VAL A 92 1.41 -2.56 6.47
CA VAL A 92 0.18 -2.18 5.75
C VAL A 92 -0.46 -0.95 6.40
N ALA A 93 -0.58 -0.93 7.72
CA ALA A 93 -1.14 0.21 8.45
C ALA A 93 -0.33 1.49 8.21
N ASN A 94 1.00 1.41 8.12
CA ASN A 94 1.85 2.54 7.75
C ASN A 94 1.57 3.05 6.33
N ASP A 95 1.47 2.16 5.34
CA ASP A 95 1.14 2.56 3.96
C ASP A 95 -0.26 3.19 3.87
N LEU A 96 -1.25 2.63 4.55
CA LEU A 96 -2.61 3.19 4.63
C LEU A 96 -2.63 4.55 5.30
N ALA A 97 -1.89 4.74 6.39
CA ALA A 97 -1.75 6.04 7.04
C ALA A 97 -1.21 7.10 6.06
N MET A 98 -0.23 6.74 5.23
CA MET A 98 0.31 7.64 4.21
C MET A 98 -0.73 8.02 3.17
N LYS A 99 -1.53 7.05 2.70
CA LYS A 99 -2.62 7.25 1.74
C LYS A 99 -3.72 8.13 2.31
N HIS A 100 -4.28 7.78 3.46
CA HIS A 100 -5.34 8.55 4.12
C HIS A 100 -4.91 9.99 4.45
N TYR A 101 -3.68 10.19 4.91
CA TYR A 101 -3.12 11.53 5.13
C TYR A 101 -3.06 12.35 3.83
N SER A 102 -2.70 11.71 2.71
CA SER A 102 -2.63 12.37 1.41
C SER A 102 -4.03 12.69 0.86
N SER A 103 -5.02 11.87 1.22
CA SER A 103 -6.44 12.04 0.90
C SER A 103 -7.21 12.93 1.87
N HIS A 104 -6.57 13.53 2.88
CA HIS A 104 -7.19 14.40 3.90
C HIS A 104 -8.14 13.69 4.88
N ASP A 105 -8.11 12.35 4.91
CA ASP A 105 -8.84 11.56 5.89
C ASP A 105 -7.98 11.38 7.15
N TYR A 106 -7.91 12.43 7.96
CA TYR A 106 -7.02 12.46 9.12
C TYR A 106 -7.46 11.51 10.24
N GLU A 107 -8.75 11.22 10.35
CA GLU A 107 -9.29 10.29 11.35
C GLU A 107 -8.77 8.88 11.08
N LYS A 108 -8.98 8.35 9.87
CA LYS A 108 -8.45 7.03 9.48
C LYS A 108 -6.93 7.01 9.48
N ALA A 109 -6.28 8.09 9.05
CA ALA A 109 -4.82 8.19 9.09
C ALA A 109 -4.28 8.04 10.53
N THR A 110 -4.91 8.71 11.50
CA THR A 110 -4.51 8.66 12.91
C THR A 110 -4.72 7.25 13.50
N GLU A 111 -5.81 6.58 13.14
CA GLU A 111 -6.05 5.22 13.58
C GLU A 111 -5.04 4.23 13.00
N CYS A 112 -4.77 4.28 11.70
CA CYS A 112 -3.74 3.48 11.05
C CYS A 112 -2.35 3.69 11.70
N VAL A 113 -2.02 4.93 12.05
CA VAL A 113 -0.78 5.25 12.76
C VAL A 113 -0.71 4.59 14.14
N LYS A 114 -1.80 4.62 14.93
CA LYS A 114 -1.86 3.96 16.25
C LYS A 114 -1.60 2.46 16.14
N TRP A 115 -2.20 1.82 15.14
CA TRP A 115 -2.01 0.38 14.89
C TRP A 115 -0.60 0.05 14.40
N ALA A 116 -0.03 0.87 13.51
CA ALA A 116 1.36 0.71 13.07
C ALA A 116 2.36 0.80 14.24
N MET A 117 2.11 1.72 15.19
CA MET A 117 2.91 1.87 16.40
C MET A 117 2.71 0.69 17.37
N LYS A 118 1.46 0.23 17.55
CA LYS A 118 1.12 -0.90 18.44
C LYS A 118 1.85 -2.18 18.04
N TYR A 119 1.91 -2.48 16.75
CA TYR A 119 2.52 -3.69 16.22
C TYR A 119 4.02 -3.53 15.88
N GLY A 120 4.64 -2.40 16.28
CA GLY A 120 6.08 -2.30 16.46
C GLY A 120 6.92 -1.89 15.25
N HIS A 121 6.40 -1.07 14.32
CA HIS A 121 7.06 -0.94 13.00
C HIS A 121 7.39 0.47 12.47
N PRO A 122 8.12 0.54 11.34
CA PRO A 122 9.45 1.11 11.25
C PRO A 122 9.43 2.63 11.25
N ARG A 123 10.32 3.21 12.06
CA ARG A 123 10.55 4.64 12.23
C ARG A 123 11.20 5.27 10.99
N ASN A 124 10.56 5.18 9.83
CA ASN A 124 10.98 6.00 8.69
C ASN A 124 10.72 7.47 9.06
N GLN A 125 11.67 8.35 8.77
CA GLN A 125 11.56 9.79 9.02
C GLN A 125 10.26 10.38 8.44
N ALA A 126 9.82 9.90 7.27
CA ALA A 126 8.56 10.31 6.65
C ALA A 126 7.34 9.97 7.52
N PHE A 127 7.34 8.78 8.13
CA PHE A 127 6.28 8.36 9.04
C PHE A 127 6.29 9.17 10.33
N LEU A 128 7.45 9.34 10.96
CA LEU A 128 7.59 10.14 12.18
C LEU A 128 7.18 11.60 11.97
N SER A 129 7.56 12.21 10.84
CA SER A 129 7.13 13.57 10.51
C SER A 129 5.61 13.67 10.43
N LYS A 130 4.93 12.67 9.85
CA LYS A 130 3.46 12.69 9.74
C LYS A 130 2.78 12.33 11.05
N TYR A 131 3.33 11.40 11.82
CA TYR A 131 2.90 11.09 13.18
C TYR A 131 2.86 12.36 14.04
N LEU A 132 3.95 13.13 14.02
CA LEU A 132 4.05 14.38 14.77
C LEU A 132 3.01 15.39 14.28
N LYS A 133 2.82 15.55 12.96
CA LYS A 133 1.80 16.45 12.41
C LYS A 133 0.39 16.04 12.79
N LEU A 134 0.07 14.75 12.77
CA LEU A 134 -1.27 14.25 13.09
C LEU A 134 -1.60 14.34 14.58
N ASN A 135 -0.62 14.12 15.47
CA ASN A 135 -0.87 14.11 16.91
C ASN A 135 -0.62 15.47 17.61
N LEU A 136 0.24 16.34 17.05
CA LEU A 136 0.58 17.62 17.67
C LEU A 136 -0.12 18.82 17.04
N LEU A 137 -0.58 18.72 15.79
CA LEU A 137 -1.20 19.84 15.08
C LEU A 137 -2.70 19.58 14.91
N ASN A 138 -3.50 20.62 15.19
CA ASN A 138 -4.93 20.57 14.96
C ASN A 138 -5.22 20.40 13.45
N PRO A 139 -6.12 19.49 13.02
CA PRO A 139 -6.50 19.34 11.61
C PRO A 139 -6.86 20.66 10.92
N LYS A 140 -7.56 21.57 11.61
CA LYS A 140 -7.90 22.90 11.07
C LYS A 140 -6.67 23.75 10.76
N LEU A 141 -5.62 23.63 11.58
CA LEU A 141 -4.37 24.34 11.37
C LEU A 141 -3.56 23.73 10.23
N MET A 142 -3.63 22.41 10.06
CA MET A 142 -3.03 21.71 8.91
C MET A 142 -3.68 22.10 7.59
N ASP A 143 -5.01 22.19 7.56
CA ASP A 143 -5.76 22.65 6.38
C ASP A 143 -5.46 24.12 6.08
N TRP A 144 -5.43 24.97 7.10
CA TRP A 144 -5.06 26.39 6.94
C TRP A 144 -3.63 26.59 6.41
N LEU A 145 -2.63 25.86 6.93
CA LEU A 145 -1.25 25.91 6.43
C LEU A 145 -1.16 25.47 4.97
N ARG A 146 -1.97 24.50 4.55
CA ARG A 146 -2.05 24.05 3.17
C ARG A 146 -2.70 25.11 2.28
N ASP A 147 -3.78 25.73 2.72
CA ASP A 147 -4.43 26.84 2.00
C ASP A 147 -3.47 28.00 1.77
N LEU A 148 -2.67 28.36 2.78
CA LEU A 148 -1.62 29.36 2.63
C LEU A 148 -0.57 28.96 1.58
N LYS A 149 -0.09 27.71 1.64
CA LYS A 149 0.86 27.21 0.64
C LYS A 149 0.28 27.28 -0.76
N ASN A 150 -0.96 26.83 -0.95
CA ASN A 150 -1.64 26.82 -2.24
C ASN A 150 -1.83 28.24 -2.79
N ARG A 151 -2.14 29.22 -1.93
CA ARG A 151 -2.22 30.63 -2.32
C ARG A 151 -0.87 31.16 -2.80
N SER A 152 0.21 30.90 -2.07
CA SER A 152 1.57 31.35 -2.44
C SER A 152 2.04 30.80 -3.79
N SER A 153 1.71 29.54 -4.13
CA SER A 153 2.00 28.97 -5.44
C SER A 153 1.18 29.59 -6.56
N THR A 154 -0.07 29.96 -6.30
CA THR A 154 -0.96 30.57 -7.32
C THR A 154 -0.56 32.00 -7.64
N GLU A 155 -0.04 32.75 -6.65
CA GLU A 155 0.46 34.11 -6.84
C GLU A 155 1.78 34.13 -7.62
N SER A 156 2.65 33.12 -7.46
CA SER A 156 3.89 33.02 -8.26
C SER A 156 3.65 32.80 -9.76
N ILE A 157 2.54 32.16 -10.14
CA ILE A 157 2.19 31.88 -11.55
C ILE A 157 1.56 33.11 -12.23
N LYS A 158 1.05 34.08 -11.47
CA LYS A 158 0.47 35.32 -12.02
C LYS A 158 1.48 36.46 -12.16
N ALA A 159 2.72 36.25 -11.71
CA ALA A 159 3.80 37.23 -11.74
C ALA A 159 4.79 37.04 -12.91
N GLU A 160 4.54 36.05 -13.78
CA GLU A 160 5.21 35.84 -15.07
C GLU A 160 4.27 36.23 -16.23
#